data_AF-A0A8H7NNA1-F1
#
_entry.id   AF-A0A8H7NNA1-F1
#
_cell.length_a   1.000
_cell.length_b   1.000
_cell.length_c   1.000
_cell.angle_alpha   90.00
_cell.angle_beta   90.00
_cell.angle_gamma   90.00
#
_symmetry.space_group_name_H-M   'P 1'
#
loop_
_entity.id
_entity.type
_entity.pdbx_description
1 polymer ?
#
loop_
_entity_poly.entity_id
_entity_poly.type
_entity_poly.pdbx_seq_one_letter_code
_entity_poly.pdbx_strand_id
1 'polypeptide(L)'
;MGRQSVNCVTSQGGLDESLAWCRKSSEWVTERHGERSLEMAIVHFNTACTLLLMNRGDEAMAALENSLRVRQEKSPMHRYLGFTQHKIGEVMKSREDFERAELFFRTAAKVLEKCESCQGAAARSKYSLLTILKEKDSQEADSLAGEISMILESLKDTVDRNVWSEDYFDKFVLYCHR
;
A
#
# COMPACT_ATOMS: atom_id res chain seq x y z
N MET A 1 -27.23 14.67 -19.24
CA MET A 1 -26.38 13.51 -19.59
C MET A 1 -25.53 13.19 -18.38
N GLY A 2 -25.97 12.18 -17.64
CA GLY A 2 -25.48 11.88 -16.30
C GLY A 2 -24.07 11.29 -16.31
N ARG A 3 -23.30 11.72 -15.31
CA ARG A 3 -22.02 11.12 -14.91
C ARG A 3 -22.24 9.61 -14.76
N GLN A 4 -21.80 8.82 -15.75
CA GLN A 4 -21.49 7.42 -15.50
C GLN A 4 -20.24 7.43 -14.63
N SER A 5 -20.52 7.38 -13.35
CA SER A 5 -19.57 7.31 -12.26
C SER A 5 -18.58 6.19 -12.48
N VAL A 6 -17.36 6.46 -12.06
CA VAL A 6 -16.12 5.65 -11.99
C VAL A 6 -16.28 4.34 -11.16
N ASN A 7 -17.49 3.80 -11.05
CA ASN A 7 -17.85 2.61 -10.24
C ASN A 7 -17.99 1.31 -11.04
N CYS A 8 -17.52 1.24 -12.30
CA CYS A 8 -17.76 0.04 -13.14
C CYS A 8 -16.76 -1.11 -12.90
N VAL A 9 -15.56 -0.84 -12.38
CA VAL A 9 -14.53 -1.90 -12.17
C VAL A 9 -14.69 -2.63 -10.83
N THR A 10 -15.50 -2.12 -9.90
CA THR A 10 -15.81 -2.73 -8.60
C THR A 10 -17.12 -3.52 -8.59
N SER A 11 -17.59 -3.96 -9.76
CA SER A 11 -18.60 -5.03 -9.80
C SER A 11 -17.93 -6.35 -9.37
N GLN A 12 -18.62 -7.20 -8.60
CA GLN A 12 -18.04 -8.47 -8.12
C GLN A 12 -17.42 -9.30 -9.26
N GLY A 13 -18.03 -9.26 -10.46
CA GLY A 13 -17.49 -9.93 -11.65
C GLY A 13 -16.12 -9.42 -12.11
N GLY A 14 -15.81 -8.13 -11.93
CA GLY A 14 -14.49 -7.58 -12.26
C GLY A 14 -13.39 -8.02 -11.30
N LEU A 15 -13.72 -8.23 -10.02
CA LEU A 15 -12.77 -8.73 -9.02
C LEU A 15 -12.48 -10.23 -9.23
N ASP A 16 -13.49 -11.02 -9.60
CA ASP A 16 -13.30 -12.43 -9.95
C ASP A 16 -12.43 -12.58 -11.21
N GLU A 17 -12.64 -11.73 -12.23
CA GLU A 17 -11.79 -11.70 -13.41
C GLU A 17 -10.35 -11.31 -13.05
N SER A 18 -10.17 -10.32 -12.19
CA SER A 18 -8.85 -9.91 -11.69
C SER A 18 -8.11 -11.08 -11.00
N LEU A 19 -8.80 -11.87 -10.17
CA LEU A 19 -8.21 -13.07 -9.55
C LEU A 19 -7.86 -14.13 -10.59
N ALA A 20 -8.69 -14.33 -11.61
CA ALA A 20 -8.40 -15.26 -12.70
C ALA A 20 -7.12 -14.87 -13.46
N TRP A 21 -6.94 -13.58 -13.72
CA TRP A 21 -5.70 -13.06 -14.32
C TRP A 21 -4.49 -13.23 -13.41
N CYS A 22 -4.64 -13.00 -12.10
CA CYS A 22 -3.56 -13.25 -11.14
C CYS A 22 -3.13 -14.72 -11.13
N ARG A 23 -4.06 -15.68 -11.21
CA ARG A 23 -3.76 -17.12 -11.29
C ARG A 23 -2.98 -17.47 -12.56
N LYS A 24 -3.46 -17.02 -13.73
CA LYS A 24 -2.75 -17.21 -15.01
C LYS A 24 -1.35 -16.60 -14.98
N SER A 25 -1.20 -15.42 -14.39
CA SER A 25 0.10 -14.77 -14.22
C SER A 25 1.01 -15.57 -13.30
N SER A 26 0.48 -16.15 -12.22
CA SER A 26 1.23 -17.02 -11.32
C SER A 26 1.78 -18.25 -12.03
N GLU A 27 0.96 -18.94 -12.83
CA GLU A 27 1.38 -20.10 -13.61
C GLU A 27 2.54 -19.74 -14.55
N TRP A 28 2.36 -18.68 -15.34
CA TRP A 28 3.38 -18.21 -16.28
C TRP A 28 4.70 -17.80 -15.60
N VAL A 29 4.61 -17.09 -14.46
CA VAL A 29 5.81 -16.66 -13.73
C VAL A 29 6.52 -17.85 -13.09
N THR A 30 5.77 -18.83 -12.59
CA THR A 30 6.34 -20.05 -12.00
C THR A 30 7.16 -20.82 -13.03
N GLU A 31 6.64 -20.97 -14.25
CA GLU A 31 7.33 -21.69 -15.34
C GLU A 31 8.63 -21.00 -15.78
N ARG A 32 8.67 -19.66 -15.80
CA ARG A 32 9.80 -18.90 -16.37
C ARG A 32 10.83 -18.42 -15.35
N HIS A 33 10.37 -18.00 -14.18
CA HIS A 33 11.19 -17.31 -13.19
C HIS A 33 11.24 -18.06 -11.83
N GLY A 34 10.33 -19.01 -11.61
CA GLY A 34 10.20 -19.76 -10.37
C GLY A 34 9.45 -19.01 -9.27
N GLU A 35 9.05 -19.77 -8.23
CA GLU A 35 8.18 -19.28 -7.14
C GLU A 35 8.83 -18.24 -6.22
N ARG A 36 10.17 -18.21 -6.16
CA ARG A 36 10.93 -17.26 -5.34
C ARG A 36 11.40 -16.02 -6.12
N SER A 37 10.81 -15.75 -7.28
CA SER A 37 11.15 -14.59 -8.12
C SER A 37 10.51 -13.28 -7.64
N LEU A 38 11.12 -12.14 -7.97
CA LEU A 38 10.53 -10.82 -7.66
C LEU A 38 9.23 -10.60 -8.43
N GLU A 39 9.13 -11.17 -9.63
CA GLU A 39 7.94 -11.23 -10.46
C GLU A 39 6.81 -11.95 -9.72
N MET A 40 7.09 -13.09 -9.08
CA MET A 40 6.10 -13.81 -8.27
C MET A 40 5.65 -12.98 -7.07
N ALA A 41 6.56 -12.23 -6.45
CA ALA A 41 6.21 -11.32 -5.36
C ALA A 41 5.26 -10.20 -5.80
N ILE A 42 5.34 -9.75 -7.05
CA ILE A 42 4.38 -8.80 -7.64
C ILE A 42 3.01 -9.46 -7.82
N VAL A 43 2.97 -10.68 -8.37
CA VAL A 43 1.72 -11.45 -8.53
C VAL A 43 1.02 -11.65 -7.19
N HIS A 44 1.76 -12.06 -6.16
CA HIS A 44 1.23 -12.20 -4.81
C HIS A 44 0.69 -10.89 -4.24
N PHE A 45 1.39 -9.77 -4.42
CA PHE A 45 0.92 -8.46 -3.96
C PHE A 45 -0.37 -8.04 -4.66
N ASN A 46 -0.47 -8.22 -5.98
CA ASN A 46 -1.67 -7.89 -6.74
C ASN A 46 -2.85 -8.79 -6.35
N THR A 47 -2.60 -10.09 -6.17
CA THR A 47 -3.60 -11.05 -5.69
C THR A 47 -4.16 -10.60 -4.34
N ALA A 48 -3.28 -10.21 -3.41
CA ALA A 48 -3.70 -9.70 -2.12
C ALA A 48 -4.57 -8.45 -2.22
N CYS A 49 -4.18 -7.47 -3.04
CA CYS A 49 -4.97 -6.26 -3.25
C CYS A 49 -6.38 -6.58 -3.77
N THR A 50 -6.51 -7.50 -4.74
CA THR A 50 -7.81 -7.95 -5.24
C THR A 50 -8.62 -8.65 -4.14
N LEU A 51 -7.99 -9.53 -3.36
CA LEU A 51 -8.66 -10.23 -2.24
C LEU A 51 -9.15 -9.26 -1.15
N LEU A 52 -8.39 -8.20 -0.85
CA LEU A 52 -8.83 -7.16 0.08
C LEU A 52 -10.07 -6.42 -0.43
N LEU A 53 -10.14 -6.11 -1.72
CA LEU A 53 -11.33 -5.51 -2.33
C LEU A 53 -12.55 -6.44 -2.28
N MET A 54 -12.34 -7.76 -2.22
CA MET A 54 -13.38 -8.77 -2.04
C MET A 54 -13.73 -9.04 -0.56
N ASN A 55 -13.15 -8.30 0.40
CA ASN A 55 -13.25 -8.56 1.84
C ASN A 55 -12.73 -9.95 2.27
N ARG A 56 -11.79 -10.54 1.53
CA ARG A 56 -11.16 -11.83 1.82
C ARG A 56 -9.82 -11.64 2.52
N GLY A 57 -9.85 -11.04 3.71
CA GLY A 57 -8.65 -10.60 4.44
C GLY A 57 -7.66 -11.72 4.77
N ASP A 58 -8.14 -12.91 5.10
CA ASP A 58 -7.28 -14.05 5.47
C ASP A 58 -6.44 -14.57 4.29
N GLU A 59 -7.06 -14.70 3.13
CA GLU A 59 -6.37 -15.08 1.91
C GLU A 59 -5.43 -13.98 1.43
N ALA A 60 -5.84 -12.71 1.57
CA ALA A 60 -4.99 -11.58 1.26
C ALA A 60 -3.73 -11.59 2.13
N MET A 61 -3.84 -11.92 3.41
CA MET A 61 -2.70 -12.04 4.31
C MET A 61 -1.70 -13.09 3.87
N ALA A 62 -2.16 -14.29 3.51
CA ALA A 62 -1.28 -15.35 3.01
C ALA A 62 -0.52 -14.91 1.74
N ALA A 63 -1.21 -14.21 0.82
CA ALA A 63 -0.58 -13.66 -0.36
C ALA A 63 0.43 -12.53 -0.03
N LEU A 64 0.11 -11.65 0.91
CA LEU A 64 1.03 -10.59 1.37
C LEU A 64 2.27 -11.16 2.04
N GLU A 65 2.14 -12.19 2.87
CA GLU A 65 3.27 -12.86 3.54
C GLU A 65 4.23 -13.51 2.53
N ASN A 66 3.70 -14.14 1.47
CA ASN A 66 4.50 -14.66 0.38
C ASN A 66 5.26 -13.55 -0.37
N SER A 67 4.58 -12.45 -0.70
CA SER A 67 5.22 -11.27 -1.31
C SER A 67 6.30 -10.67 -0.40
N LEU A 68 6.01 -10.56 0.89
CA LEU A 68 6.90 -10.00 1.89
C LEU A 68 8.19 -10.81 2.00
N ARG A 69 8.09 -12.13 2.13
CA ARG A 69 9.23 -13.04 2.27
C ARG A 69 10.23 -12.87 1.13
N VAL A 70 9.75 -12.87 -0.12
CA VAL A 70 10.61 -12.72 -1.29
C VAL A 70 11.24 -11.33 -1.35
N ARG A 71 10.46 -10.28 -1.03
CA ARG A 71 10.96 -8.89 -1.06
C ARG A 71 11.97 -8.61 0.06
N GLN A 72 11.80 -9.18 1.23
CA GLN A 72 12.78 -9.07 2.32
C GLN A 72 14.11 -9.72 1.95
N GLU A 73 14.07 -10.88 1.29
CA GLU A 73 15.28 -11.60 0.88
C GLU A 73 16.01 -10.91 -0.29
N LYS A 74 15.26 -10.45 -1.30
CA LYS A 74 15.85 -10.00 -2.58
C LYS A 74 15.85 -8.50 -2.79
N SER A 75 15.04 -7.73 -2.06
CA SER A 75 14.89 -6.29 -2.26
C SER A 75 14.50 -5.53 -0.96
N PRO A 76 15.31 -5.64 0.12
CA PRO A 76 14.93 -5.23 1.48
C PRO A 76 14.73 -3.71 1.68
N MET A 77 15.06 -2.87 0.71
CA MET A 77 14.94 -1.40 0.80
C MET A 77 14.16 -0.80 -0.37
N HIS A 78 13.51 -1.62 -1.19
CA HIS A 78 12.75 -1.12 -2.34
C HIS A 78 11.34 -0.67 -1.90
N ARG A 79 10.79 0.38 -2.53
CA ARG A 79 9.45 0.94 -2.22
C ARG A 79 8.33 -0.11 -2.14
N TYR A 80 8.46 -1.14 -2.97
CA TYR A 80 7.54 -2.27 -3.04
C TYR A 80 7.49 -3.10 -1.75
N LEU A 81 8.59 -3.22 -1.02
CA LEU A 81 8.55 -3.78 0.32
C LEU A 81 7.70 -2.90 1.24
N GLY A 82 7.90 -1.58 1.20
CA GLY A 82 7.12 -0.61 1.96
C GLY A 82 5.60 -0.72 1.68
N PHE A 83 5.21 -0.86 0.42
CA PHE A 83 3.80 -1.08 0.05
C PHE A 83 3.24 -2.39 0.59
N THR A 84 4.00 -3.48 0.51
CA THR A 84 3.59 -4.78 1.09
C THR A 84 3.41 -4.66 2.61
N GLN A 85 4.35 -4.03 3.31
CA GLN A 85 4.27 -3.81 4.75
C GLN A 85 3.07 -2.95 5.13
N HIS A 86 2.79 -1.89 4.38
CA HIS A 86 1.60 -1.05 4.59
C HIS A 86 0.31 -1.86 4.46
N LYS A 87 0.18 -2.68 3.41
CA LYS A 87 -1.00 -3.54 3.22
C LYS A 87 -1.19 -4.54 4.35
N ILE A 88 -0.11 -5.14 4.86
CA ILE A 88 -0.20 -6.02 6.04
C ILE A 88 -0.69 -5.24 7.26
N GLY A 89 -0.17 -4.03 7.47
CA GLY A 89 -0.64 -3.13 8.52
C GLY A 89 -2.14 -2.83 8.42
N GLU A 90 -2.66 -2.59 7.22
CA GLU A 90 -4.10 -2.39 7.00
C GLU A 90 -4.93 -3.61 7.42
N VAL A 91 -4.48 -4.83 7.11
CA VAL A 91 -5.20 -6.05 7.52
C VAL A 91 -5.10 -6.31 9.02
N MET A 92 -3.94 -6.05 9.64
CA MET A 92 -3.81 -6.17 11.10
C MET A 92 -4.72 -5.17 11.80
N LYS A 93 -4.78 -3.94 11.31
CA LYS A 93 -5.71 -2.92 11.82
C LYS A 93 -7.16 -3.34 11.65
N SER A 94 -7.56 -3.92 10.51
CA SER A 94 -8.94 -4.41 10.32
C SER A 94 -9.30 -5.59 11.21
N ARG A 95 -8.30 -6.29 11.75
CA ARG A 95 -8.44 -7.36 12.75
C ARG A 95 -8.30 -6.85 14.19
N GLU A 96 -8.24 -5.53 14.39
CA GLU A 96 -8.04 -4.88 15.71
C GLU A 96 -6.71 -5.25 16.39
N ASP A 97 -5.74 -5.79 15.64
CA ASP A 97 -4.38 -6.06 16.12
C ASP A 97 -3.51 -4.81 15.92
N PHE A 98 -3.75 -3.81 16.77
CA PHE A 98 -3.16 -2.48 16.66
C PHE A 98 -1.65 -2.50 16.92
N GLU A 99 -1.15 -3.37 17.79
CA GLU A 99 0.27 -3.52 18.09
C GLU A 99 1.05 -3.96 16.85
N ARG A 100 0.57 -5.00 16.15
CA ARG A 100 1.24 -5.44 14.92
C ARG A 100 1.05 -4.43 13.79
N ALA A 101 -0.15 -3.85 13.66
CA ALA A 101 -0.41 -2.82 12.65
C ALA A 101 0.57 -1.64 12.79
N GLU A 102 0.82 -1.19 14.02
CA GLU A 102 1.77 -0.13 14.34
C GLU A 102 3.19 -0.47 13.85
N LEU A 103 3.69 -1.67 14.17
CA LEU A 103 5.01 -2.14 13.75
C LEU A 103 5.14 -2.16 12.22
N PHE A 104 4.11 -2.64 11.53
CA PHE A 104 4.09 -2.71 10.07
C PHE A 104 4.04 -1.33 9.42
N PHE A 105 3.24 -0.39 9.96
CA PHE A 105 3.19 0.98 9.45
C PHE A 105 4.50 1.74 9.68
N ARG A 106 5.15 1.59 10.84
CA ARG A 106 6.47 2.17 11.11
C ARG A 106 7.52 1.66 10.14
N THR A 107 7.54 0.35 9.91
CA THR A 107 8.47 -0.28 8.97
C THR A 107 8.21 0.18 7.54
N ALA A 108 6.95 0.27 7.13
CA ALA A 108 6.54 0.77 5.82
C ALA A 108 7.00 2.22 5.60
N ALA A 109 6.70 3.11 6.55
CA ALA A 109 7.11 4.51 6.49
C ALA A 109 8.63 4.64 6.34
N LYS A 110 9.41 3.93 7.18
CA LYS A 110 10.88 3.96 7.15
C LYS A 110 11.48 3.49 5.81
N VAL A 111 10.87 2.50 5.17
CA VAL A 111 11.32 2.03 3.84
C VAL A 111 10.96 3.04 2.76
N LEU A 112 9.75 3.63 2.84
CA LEU A 112 9.25 4.57 1.84
C LEU A 112 9.93 5.93 1.91
N GLU A 113 10.31 6.40 3.09
CA GLU A 113 11.06 7.65 3.29
C GLU A 113 12.42 7.64 2.60
N LYS A 114 13.06 6.47 2.49
CA LYS A 114 14.33 6.33 1.76
C LYS A 114 14.19 6.51 0.25
N CYS A 115 12.95 6.50 -0.26
CA CYS A 115 12.65 6.67 -1.66
C CYS A 115 11.98 8.02 -1.87
N GLU A 116 12.74 9.01 -2.35
CA GLU A 116 12.25 10.39 -2.52
C GLU A 116 11.00 10.48 -3.41
N SER A 117 10.86 9.59 -4.40
CA SER A 117 9.68 9.53 -5.27
C SER A 117 8.44 8.90 -4.61
N CYS A 118 8.51 8.49 -3.34
CA CYS A 118 7.42 7.82 -2.64
C CYS A 118 6.97 8.58 -1.39
N GLN A 119 7.20 9.90 -1.34
CA GLN A 119 6.83 10.74 -0.20
C GLN A 119 5.32 10.67 0.11
N GLY A 120 4.43 10.62 -0.89
CA GLY A 120 2.99 10.46 -0.64
C GLY A 120 2.64 9.12 0.00
N ALA A 121 3.32 8.04 -0.39
CA ALA A 121 3.09 6.72 0.21
C ALA A 121 3.65 6.64 1.64
N ALA A 122 4.77 7.31 1.91
CA ALA A 122 5.30 7.47 3.25
C ALA A 122 4.29 8.23 4.14
N ALA A 123 3.75 9.35 3.64
CA ALA A 123 2.73 10.13 4.34
C ALA A 123 1.47 9.30 4.65
N ARG A 124 0.96 8.51 3.69
CA ARG A 124 -0.17 7.59 3.92
C ARG A 124 0.10 6.59 5.04
N SER A 125 1.30 6.01 5.07
CA SER A 125 1.69 5.05 6.11
C SER A 125 1.79 5.72 7.48
N LYS A 126 2.38 6.92 7.55
CA LYS A 126 2.40 7.74 8.77
C LYS A 126 1.01 8.14 9.23
N TYR A 127 0.10 8.48 8.32
CA TYR A 127 -1.28 8.80 8.68
C TYR A 127 -1.99 7.61 9.31
N SER A 128 -1.78 6.41 8.76
CA SER A 128 -2.35 5.18 9.32
C SER A 128 -1.80 4.88 10.72
N LEU A 129 -0.51 5.14 10.94
CA LEU A 129 0.13 5.09 12.25
C LEU A 129 -0.46 6.15 13.21
N LEU A 130 -0.65 7.39 12.73
CA LEU A 130 -1.22 8.49 13.51
C LEU A 130 -2.63 8.14 14.02
N THR A 131 -3.47 7.51 13.20
CA THR A 131 -4.80 7.07 13.65
C THR A 131 -4.71 6.14 14.86
N ILE A 132 -3.80 5.16 14.83
CA ILE A 132 -3.59 4.22 15.94
C ILE A 132 -3.02 4.94 17.16
N LEU A 133 -2.05 5.84 16.98
CA LEU A 133 -1.44 6.58 18.09
C LEU A 133 -2.41 7.53 18.79
N LYS A 134 -3.35 8.12 18.02
CA LYS A 134 -4.43 8.94 18.58
C LYS A 134 -5.41 8.13 19.42
N GLU A 135 -5.74 6.91 19.00
CA GLU A 135 -6.56 5.99 19.79
C GLU A 135 -5.87 5.56 21.10
N LYS A 136 -4.54 5.58 21.13
CA LYS A 136 -3.72 5.27 22.31
C LYS A 136 -3.37 6.49 23.19
N ASP A 137 -3.89 7.69 22.89
CA ASP A 137 -3.55 8.95 23.57
C ASP A 137 -2.03 9.18 23.71
N SER A 138 -1.26 8.87 22.67
CA SER A 138 0.21 9.02 22.68
C SER A 138 0.65 10.43 22.32
N GLN A 139 1.61 10.98 23.08
CA GLN A 139 2.26 12.27 22.79
C GLN A 139 2.99 12.29 21.44
N GLU A 140 3.36 11.11 20.92
CA GLU A 140 4.01 10.97 19.61
C GLU A 140 3.08 11.37 18.45
N ALA A 141 1.75 11.31 18.67
CA ALA A 141 0.75 11.64 17.65
C ALA A 141 0.91 13.07 17.12
N ASP A 142 1.18 14.04 18.00
CA ASP A 142 1.32 15.44 17.61
C ASP A 142 2.58 15.69 16.78
N SER A 143 3.70 15.06 17.17
CA SER A 143 4.95 15.12 16.40
C SER A 143 4.75 14.54 15.00
N LEU A 144 4.10 13.38 14.92
CA LEU A 144 3.85 12.70 13.65
C LEU A 144 2.88 13.49 12.76
N ALA A 145 1.88 14.16 13.34
CA ALA A 145 0.98 15.03 12.61
C ALA A 145 1.73 16.22 11.98
N GLY A 146 2.68 16.83 12.71
CA GLY A 146 3.55 17.88 12.17
C GLY A 146 4.40 17.41 10.99
N GLU A 147 5.01 16.22 11.11
CA GLU A 147 5.79 15.61 10.01
C GLU A 147 4.94 15.35 8.77
N ILE A 148 3.73 14.81 8.93
CA ILE A 148 2.82 14.56 7.82
C ILE A 148 2.46 15.88 7.13
N SER A 149 2.16 16.94 7.90
CA SER A 149 1.83 18.25 7.33
C SER A 149 2.99 18.81 6.49
N MET A 150 4.23 18.69 6.97
CA MET A 150 5.41 19.15 6.21
C MET A 150 5.56 18.38 4.88
N ILE A 151 5.36 17.06 4.89
CA ILE A 151 5.42 16.24 3.67
C ILE A 151 4.31 16.62 2.70
N LEU A 152 3.08 16.85 3.20
CA LEU A 152 1.96 17.25 2.34
C LEU A 152 2.18 18.63 1.72
N GLU A 153 2.75 19.59 2.45
CA GLU A 153 3.12 20.88 1.87
C GLU A 153 4.23 20.76 0.81
N SER A 154 5.28 19.97 1.07
CA SER A 154 6.35 19.76 0.07
C SER A 154 5.83 19.05 -1.19
N LEU A 155 4.88 18.12 -1.03
CA LEU A 155 4.22 17.44 -2.14
C LEU A 155 3.37 18.41 -2.96
N LYS A 156 2.60 19.29 -2.31
CA LYS A 156 1.79 20.30 -3.00
C LYS A 156 2.65 21.19 -3.90
N ASP A 157 3.76 21.68 -3.35
CA ASP A 157 4.75 22.49 -4.08
C ASP A 157 5.35 21.74 -5.28
N THR A 158 5.55 20.43 -5.16
CA THR A 158 6.11 19.58 -6.21
C THR A 158 5.08 19.31 -7.31
N VAL A 159 3.85 18.99 -6.92
CA VAL A 159 2.72 18.71 -7.82
C VAL A 159 2.32 19.95 -8.62
N ASP A 160 2.28 21.13 -7.97
CA ASP A 160 1.92 22.40 -8.63
C ASP A 160 3.00 22.82 -9.66
N ARG A 161 4.27 22.48 -9.43
CA ARG A 161 5.38 22.73 -10.37
C ARG A 161 5.41 21.74 -11.54
N ASN A 162 5.10 20.46 -11.29
CA ASN A 162 5.13 19.42 -12.31
C ASN A 162 3.72 19.14 -12.88
N VAL A 163 3.26 20.04 -13.74
CA VAL A 163 1.99 19.94 -14.48
C VAL A 163 1.85 18.61 -15.24
N TRP A 164 2.98 18.02 -15.65
CA TRP A 164 3.07 16.77 -16.43
C TRP A 164 3.52 15.55 -15.63
N SER A 165 3.67 15.63 -14.30
CA SER A 165 3.98 14.43 -13.52
C SER A 165 2.78 13.49 -13.52
N GLU A 166 3.01 12.28 -14.02
CA GLU A 166 2.09 11.14 -13.98
C GLU A 166 1.93 10.55 -12.56
N ASP A 167 2.44 11.22 -11.52
CA ASP A 167 2.26 10.85 -10.12
C ASP A 167 0.85 11.19 -9.61
N TYR A 168 -0.14 10.57 -10.25
CA TYR A 168 -1.54 10.56 -9.82
C TYR A 168 -1.69 10.10 -8.38
N PHE A 169 -0.75 9.28 -7.88
CA PHE A 169 -0.77 8.79 -6.51
C PHE A 169 -0.53 9.90 -5.47
N ASP A 170 0.43 10.80 -5.70
CA ASP A 170 0.69 11.89 -4.76
C ASP A 170 -0.44 12.93 -4.78
N LYS A 171 -1.01 13.19 -5.95
CA LYS A 171 -2.26 13.96 -6.10
C LYS A 171 -3.42 13.33 -5.33
N PHE A 172 -3.56 12.00 -5.38
CA PHE A 172 -4.58 11.25 -4.63
C PHE A 172 -4.36 11.35 -3.12
N VAL A 173 -3.11 11.21 -2.65
CA VAL A 173 -2.78 11.35 -1.22
C VAL A 173 -3.13 12.76 -0.72
N LEU A 174 -2.78 13.81 -1.46
CA LEU A 174 -3.17 15.19 -1.13
C LEU A 174 -4.68 15.39 -1.06
N TYR A 175 -5.46 14.69 -1.90
CA TYR A 175 -6.92 14.76 -1.89
C TYR A 175 -7.53 14.03 -0.68
N CYS A 176 -7.04 12.84 -0.35
CA CYS A 176 -7.61 12.00 0.71
C CYS A 176 -7.24 12.43 2.13
N HIS A 177 -6.17 13.20 2.30
CA HIS A 177 -5.63 13.57 3.61
C HIS A 177 -5.60 15.09 3.85
N ARG A 178 -6.45 15.83 3.13
CA ARG A 178 -6.70 17.26 3.29
C ARG A 178 -7.67 17.53 4.44
#